data_AF-A0A7V7VID2-F1
#
_entry.id   AF-A0A7V7VID2-F1
#
_cell.length_a   1.000
_cell.length_b   1.000
_cell.length_c   1.000
_cell.angle_alpha   90.00
_cell.angle_beta   90.00
_cell.angle_gamma   90.00
#
_symmetry.space_group_name_H-M   'P 1'
#
loop_
_entity.id
_entity.type
_entity.pdbx_description
1 polymer ?
#
loop_
_entity_poly.entity_id
_entity_poly.type
_entity_poly.pdbx_seq_one_letter_code
_entity_poly.pdbx_strand_id
1 'polypeptide(L)'
;MRYDKATVKEFILNYHKTINNNDAYNEDINIDDFFNVNDQAETQDIDNNNVEESIFYNELEAVIESVATEKEHNLFLLICNGVSFEKAGNIFGVKEARAKQMLNRLLDKVE
;
A
#
# COMPACT_ATOMS: atom_id res chain seq x y z
N MET A 1 2.06 17.29 6.06
CA MET A 1 0.74 16.80 6.49
C MET A 1 0.92 16.07 7.80
N ARG A 2 -0.02 16.17 8.75
CA ARG A 2 -0.03 15.34 9.97
C ARG A 2 -1.25 14.44 9.87
N TYR A 3 -1.05 13.12 9.92
CA TYR A 3 -2.14 12.16 9.82
C TYR A 3 -2.51 11.63 11.20
N ASP A 4 -3.81 11.45 11.47
CA ASP A 4 -4.25 10.79 12.68
C ASP A 4 -3.82 9.31 12.68
N LYS A 5 -3.17 8.90 13.77
CA LYS A 5 -2.58 7.57 13.90
C LYS A 5 -3.61 6.45 13.87
N ALA A 6 -4.85 6.67 14.34
CA ALA A 6 -5.89 5.66 14.30
C ALA A 6 -6.40 5.47 12.86
N THR A 7 -6.64 6.56 12.14
CA THR A 7 -7.02 6.53 10.72
C THR A 7 -5.98 5.81 9.87
N VAL A 8 -4.68 6.10 10.06
CA VAL A 8 -3.61 5.43 9.30
C VAL A 8 -3.57 3.92 9.60
N LYS A 9 -3.79 3.50 10.84
CA LYS A 9 -3.83 2.07 11.20
C LYS A 9 -5.00 1.35 10.57
N GLU A 10 -6.18 1.96 10.58
CA GLU A 10 -7.38 1.39 9.97
C GLU A 10 -7.23 1.27 8.45
N PHE A 11 -6.64 2.29 7.82
CA PHE A 11 -6.31 2.26 6.40
C PHE A 11 -5.34 1.12 6.06
N ILE A 12 -4.17 1.05 6.71
CA ILE A 12 -3.16 0.01 6.47
C ILE A 12 -3.76 -1.40 6.64
N LEU A 13 -4.60 -1.59 7.66
CA LEU A 13 -5.25 -2.88 7.93
C LEU A 13 -6.20 -3.29 6.81
N ASN A 14 -6.79 -2.37 6.07
CA ASN A 14 -7.80 -2.67 5.05
C ASN A 14 -7.28 -2.55 3.61
N TYR A 15 -6.19 -1.80 3.38
CA TYR A 15 -5.66 -1.54 2.05
C TYR A 15 -5.30 -2.81 1.26
N HIS A 16 -4.77 -3.85 1.91
CA HIS A 16 -4.48 -5.11 1.23
C HIS A 16 -5.72 -5.79 0.59
N LYS A 17 -6.94 -5.45 1.02
CA LYS A 17 -8.19 -5.97 0.45
C LYS A 17 -8.51 -5.29 -0.87
N THR A 18 -8.08 -4.05 -1.05
CA THR A 18 -8.32 -3.23 -2.23
C THR A 18 -7.40 -3.70 -3.37
N ILE A 19 -6.17 -4.10 -3.03
CA ILE A 19 -5.21 -4.73 -3.96
C ILE A 19 -5.67 -6.12 -4.41
N ASN A 20 -6.17 -6.96 -3.49
CA ASN A 20 -6.51 -8.36 -3.79
C ASN A 20 -7.91 -8.56 -4.38
N ASN A 21 -8.74 -7.52 -4.45
CA ASN A 21 -10.06 -7.57 -5.10
C ASN A 21 -10.00 -7.29 -6.60
N ASN A 22 -8.85 -6.84 -7.12
CA ASN A 22 -8.64 -6.83 -8.57
C ASN A 22 -8.36 -8.28 -9.00
N ASP A 23 -9.36 -8.92 -9.61
CA ASP A 23 -9.10 -9.98 -10.59
C ASP A 23 -8.02 -9.43 -11.51
N ALA A 24 -6.78 -9.91 -11.34
CA ALA A 24 -5.63 -9.38 -12.04
C ALA A 24 -5.94 -9.49 -13.54
N TYR A 25 -6.22 -8.34 -14.17
CA TYR A 25 -6.57 -8.24 -15.57
C TYR A 25 -5.34 -8.69 -16.37
N ASN A 26 -5.37 -9.94 -16.80
CA ASN A 26 -4.33 -10.54 -17.60
C ASN A 26 -4.78 -10.43 -19.06
N GLU A 27 -4.87 -9.20 -19.56
CA GLU A 27 -4.92 -9.00 -21.01
C GLU A 27 -3.49 -8.91 -21.51
N ASP A 28 -3.13 -9.82 -22.42
CA ASP A 28 -1.92 -9.78 -23.24
C ASP A 28 -2.00 -8.56 -24.19
N ILE A 29 -1.99 -7.35 -23.64
CA ILE A 29 -1.98 -6.10 -24.42
C ILE A 29 -0.54 -5.86 -24.86
N ASN A 30 -0.30 -5.91 -26.17
CA ASN A 30 0.98 -5.50 -26.73
C ASN A 30 1.19 -3.98 -26.54
N ILE A 31 2.45 -3.56 -26.41
CA ILE A 31 2.87 -2.16 -26.28
C ILE A 31 2.24 -1.27 -27.36
N ASP A 32 2.15 -1.76 -28.59
CA ASP A 32 1.58 -1.00 -29.71
C ASP A 32 0.07 -0.73 -29.55
N ASP A 33 -0.67 -1.66 -28.92
CA ASP A 33 -2.10 -1.52 -28.64
C ASP A 33 -2.35 -0.64 -27.41
N PHE A 34 -1.45 -0.69 -26.41
CA PHE A 34 -1.53 0.14 -25.20
C PHE A 34 -1.47 1.65 -25.50
N PHE A 35 -0.70 2.06 -26.50
CA PHE A 35 -0.57 3.48 -26.90
C PHE A 35 -1.53 3.89 -28.03
N ASN A 36 -2.39 2.99 -28.51
CA ASN A 36 -3.34 3.29 -29.58
C ASN A 36 -4.58 4.00 -29.02
N VAL A 37 -4.67 5.31 -29.27
CA VAL A 37 -5.75 6.18 -28.75
C VAL A 37 -7.05 6.08 -29.58
N ASN A 38 -7.05 5.32 -30.69
CA ASN A 38 -8.20 5.22 -31.59
C ASN A 38 -9.15 4.06 -31.28
N ASP A 39 -8.69 3.03 -30.55
CA ASP A 39 -9.53 1.93 -30.07
C ASP A 39 -9.74 2.09 -28.57
N GLN A 40 -10.56 3.07 -28.19
CA GLN A 40 -11.13 3.08 -26.85
C GLN A 40 -12.19 1.97 -26.80
N ALA A 41 -11.75 0.74 -26.48
CA ALA A 41 -12.65 -0.27 -25.95
C ALA A 41 -13.48 0.38 -24.84
N GLU A 42 -14.77 0.01 -24.74
CA GLU A 42 -15.68 0.53 -23.72
C GLU A 42 -14.92 0.65 -22.41
N THR A 43 -14.89 1.87 -21.86
CA THR A 43 -14.28 2.15 -20.56
C THR A 43 -14.79 1.10 -19.60
N GLN A 44 -13.96 0.10 -19.33
CA GLN A 44 -14.18 -0.75 -18.19
C GLN A 44 -14.19 0.21 -17.03
N ASP A 45 -15.30 0.23 -16.30
CA ASP A 45 -15.41 0.97 -15.06
C ASP A 45 -14.18 0.55 -14.25
N ILE A 46 -13.14 1.39 -14.27
CA ILE A 46 -12.05 1.32 -13.30
C ILE A 46 -12.82 1.40 -12.01
N ASP A 47 -12.91 0.30 -11.30
CA ASP A 47 -13.79 0.14 -10.16
C ASP A 47 -13.52 1.32 -9.23
N ASN A 48 -14.38 2.35 -9.31
CA ASN A 48 -14.12 3.70 -8.79
C ASN A 48 -13.92 3.68 -7.27
N ASN A 49 -14.24 2.54 -6.65
CA ASN A 49 -14.09 2.25 -5.25
C ASN A 49 -12.63 2.31 -4.75
N ASN A 50 -11.62 2.03 -5.59
CA ASN A 50 -10.21 1.91 -5.15
C ASN A 50 -9.32 3.14 -5.47
N VAL A 51 -9.83 4.13 -6.22
CA VAL A 51 -9.02 5.29 -6.68
C VAL A 51 -8.65 6.20 -5.50
N GLU A 52 -9.61 6.53 -4.63
CA GLU A 52 -9.36 7.36 -3.45
C GLU A 52 -8.37 6.70 -2.47
N GLU A 53 -8.48 5.38 -2.30
CA GLU A 53 -7.58 4.60 -1.45
C GLU A 53 -6.16 4.54 -2.03
N SER A 54 -6.03 4.47 -3.36
CA SER A 54 -4.74 4.50 -4.05
C SER A 54 -4.09 5.88 -3.98
N ILE A 55 -4.87 6.96 -4.12
CA ILE A 55 -4.39 8.34 -3.92
C ILE A 55 -3.90 8.50 -2.49
N PHE A 56 -4.69 8.09 -1.50
CA PHE A 56 -4.31 8.19 -0.09
C PHE A 56 -3.07 7.34 0.24
N TYR A 57 -2.95 6.14 -0.33
CA TYR A 57 -1.74 5.33 -0.20
C TYR A 57 -0.50 6.07 -0.71
N ASN A 58 -0.57 6.65 -1.92
CA ASN A 58 0.56 7.37 -2.51
C ASN A 58 0.96 8.61 -1.69
N GLU A 59 -0.02 9.36 -1.18
CA GLU A 59 0.24 10.49 -0.29
C GLU A 59 0.91 10.05 1.02
N LEU A 60 0.39 8.98 1.63
CA LEU A 60 0.92 8.42 2.85
C LEU A 60 2.34 7.86 2.64
N GLU A 61 2.58 7.16 1.54
CA GLU A 61 3.88 6.59 1.18
C GLU A 61 4.92 7.70 1.00
N ALA A 62 4.60 8.79 0.31
CA ALA A 62 5.49 9.93 0.17
C ALA A 62 5.87 10.55 1.53
N VAL A 63 4.93 10.62 2.47
CA VAL A 63 5.23 11.07 3.84
C VAL A 63 6.09 10.07 4.57
N ILE A 64 5.78 8.77 4.50
CA ILE A 64 6.59 7.70 5.09
C ILE A 64 8.01 7.74 4.56
N GLU A 65 8.22 7.83 3.25
CA GLU A 65 9.54 7.90 2.60
C GLU A 65 10.38 9.07 3.14
N SER A 66 9.76 10.21 3.45
CA SER A 66 10.45 11.38 3.98
C SER A 66 10.95 11.24 5.42
N VAL A 67 10.33 10.37 6.24
CA VAL A 67 10.61 10.25 7.69
C VAL A 67 11.13 8.87 8.13
N ALA A 68 10.95 7.86 7.29
CA ALA A 68 11.29 6.48 7.59
C ALA A 68 12.76 6.19 7.31
N THR A 69 13.33 5.32 8.13
CA THR A 69 14.50 4.55 7.71
C THR A 69 14.09 3.50 6.68
N GLU A 70 15.02 3.01 5.87
CA GLU A 70 14.77 1.94 4.89
C GLU A 70 14.06 0.72 5.52
N LYS A 71 14.47 0.32 6.74
CA LYS A 71 13.83 -0.79 7.47
C LYS A 71 12.38 -0.49 7.86
N GLU A 72 12.09 0.74 8.28
CA GLU A 72 10.72 1.15 8.64
C GLU A 72 9.84 1.26 7.40
N HIS A 73 10.37 1.79 6.30
CA HIS A 73 9.70 1.84 5.00
C HIS A 73 9.36 0.43 4.49
N ASN A 74 10.34 -0.49 4.48
CA ASN A 74 10.12 -1.87 4.05
C ASN A 74 9.11 -2.60 4.95
N LEU A 75 9.10 -2.31 6.26
CA LEU A 75 8.07 -2.85 7.16
C LEU A 75 6.69 -2.30 6.79
N PHE A 76 6.56 -0.99 6.54
CA PHE A 76 5.31 -0.37 6.10
C PHE A 76 4.76 -1.02 4.82
N LEU A 77 5.60 -1.18 3.79
CA LEU A 77 5.23 -1.84 2.53
C LEU A 77 4.69 -3.26 2.76
N LEU A 78 5.40 -4.07 3.56
CA LEU A 78 4.99 -5.44 3.85
C LEU A 78 3.60 -5.47 4.51
N ILE A 79 3.36 -4.61 5.51
CA ILE A 79 2.07 -4.60 6.20
C ILE A 79 0.95 -4.12 5.28
N CYS A 80 1.18 -3.09 4.45
CA CYS A 80 0.19 -2.61 3.47
C CYS A 80 -0.18 -3.67 2.42
N ASN A 81 0.77 -4.54 2.06
CA ASN A 81 0.55 -5.69 1.19
C ASN A 81 -0.06 -6.91 1.91
N GLY A 82 -0.47 -6.77 3.18
CA GLY A 82 -1.17 -7.82 3.93
C GLY A 82 -0.26 -8.86 4.58
N VAL A 83 1.06 -8.62 4.64
CA VAL A 83 1.99 -9.53 5.34
C VAL A 83 1.75 -9.44 6.84
N SER A 84 1.59 -10.59 7.51
CA SER A 84 1.39 -10.61 8.97
C SER A 84 2.61 -10.08 9.73
N PHE A 85 2.39 -9.51 10.92
CA PHE A 85 3.48 -9.04 11.79
C PHE A 85 4.46 -10.14 12.20
N GLU A 86 4.00 -11.38 12.30
CA GLU A 86 4.85 -12.54 12.58
C GLU A 86 5.80 -12.79 11.40
N LYS A 87 5.26 -12.87 10.18
CA LYS A 87 6.06 -13.09 8.97
C LYS A 87 7.01 -11.92 8.69
N ALA A 88 6.54 -10.69 8.84
CA ALA A 88 7.37 -9.50 8.75
C ALA A 88 8.48 -9.50 9.81
N GLY A 89 8.14 -9.83 11.07
CA GLY A 89 9.11 -9.99 12.14
C GLY A 89 10.22 -10.98 11.78
N ASN A 90 9.84 -12.16 11.27
CA ASN A 90 10.79 -13.18 10.83
C ASN A 90 11.72 -12.68 9.71
N ILE A 91 11.22 -11.91 8.74
CA ILE A 91 12.05 -11.28 7.68
C ILE A 91 13.10 -10.34 8.29
N PHE A 92 12.73 -9.57 9.32
CA PHE A 92 13.65 -8.67 10.01
C PHE A 92 14.48 -9.34 11.12
N GLY A 93 14.32 -10.65 11.35
CA GLY A 93 15.00 -11.38 12.42
C GLY A 93 14.54 -10.97 13.83
N VAL A 94 13.29 -10.53 13.98
CA VAL A 94 12.72 -10.08 15.26
C VAL A 94 11.38 -10.76 15.55
N LYS A 95 10.94 -10.74 16.81
CA LYS A 95 9.62 -11.25 17.18
C LYS A 95 8.49 -10.31 16.71
N GLU A 96 7.29 -10.85 16.53
CA GLU A 96 6.08 -10.11 16.16
C GLU A 96 5.87 -8.82 16.99
N ALA A 97 6.02 -8.91 18.31
CA ALA A 97 5.87 -7.75 19.20
C ALA A 97 6.84 -6.61 18.86
N ARG A 98 8.04 -6.94 18.40
CA ARG A 98 9.03 -5.95 17.98
C ARG A 98 8.66 -5.32 16.64
N ALA A 99 8.14 -6.10 15.68
CA ALA A 99 7.61 -5.56 14.43
C ALA A 99 6.44 -4.59 14.67
N LYS A 100 5.51 -4.91 15.58
CA LYS A 100 4.44 -3.99 16.00
C LYS A 100 4.97 -2.71 16.63
N GLN A 101 6.02 -2.79 17.46
CA GLN A 101 6.66 -1.60 18.03
C GLN A 101 7.34 -0.74 16.95
N MET A 102 8.01 -1.37 15.98
CA MET A 102 8.63 -0.66 14.86
C MET A 102 7.61 0.12 14.05
N LEU A 103 6.48 -0.51 13.69
CA LEU A 103 5.40 0.20 12.99
C LEU A 103 4.83 1.34 13.84
N ASN A 104 4.55 1.11 15.13
CA ASN A 104 4.01 2.17 15.99
C ASN A 104 4.94 3.38 16.10
N ARG A 105 6.26 3.15 16.17
CA ARG A 105 7.28 4.21 16.20
C ARG A 105 7.39 4.95 14.88
N LEU A 106 7.23 4.26 13.75
CA LEU A 106 7.16 4.91 12.44
C LEU A 106 5.94 5.85 12.40
N LEU A 107 4.77 5.36 12.82
CA LEU A 107 3.54 6.16 12.83
C LEU A 107 3.62 7.38 13.77
N ASP A 108 4.37 7.30 14.88
CA ASP A 108 4.64 8.47 15.75
C ASP A 108 5.39 9.60 15.03
N LYS A 109 6.07 9.33 13.91
CA LYS A 109 6.79 10.35 13.11
C LYS A 109 5.90 11.03 12.07
N VAL A 110 4.78 10.41 11.75
CA VAL A 110 3.82 10.84 10.72
C VAL A 110 2.74 11.74 11.33
N GLU A 111 2.55 11.64 12.64
CA GLU A 111 1.67 12.48 13.49
C GLU A 111 2.28 13.86 13.82
#